data_AF-A0A3R6JRL2-F1
#
_entry.id   AF-A0A3R6JRL2-F1
#
_cell.length_a   1.000
_cell.length_b   1.000
_cell.length_c   1.000
_cell.angle_alpha   90.00
_cell.angle_beta   90.00
_cell.angle_gamma   90.00
#
_symmetry.space_group_name_H-M   'P 1'
#
loop_
_entity.id
_entity.type
_entity.pdbx_description
1 polymer ?
#
loop_
_entity_poly.entity_id
_entity_poly.type
_entity_poly.pdbx_seq_one_letter_code
_entity_poly.pdbx_strand_id
1 'polypeptide(L)'
;MENFRTKAIAEMTKNERDYLRNELNEVDKKDINEQLELIKEQSEKQKARIDIIEKEHEKTQTEVENLKKNTNVICSPFHSKRKRNFNKLCKSRVWSLFNNDIDSCEYVLFSSFLFKKIYGDIATKFDLDSWHDLNMENYEQENSMYSQAKEFANYWTPSGWYIRHCIDSLIEKRDNGVLSSEKCRALTQYLKSTNNGEINPFAA
;
A
#
# COMPACT_ATOMS: atom_id res chain seq x y z
N MET A 1 -64.10 54.31 18.44
CA MET A 1 -64.34 53.00 17.81
C MET A 1 -64.88 52.09 18.90
N GLU A 2 -66.16 51.77 18.85
CA GLU A 2 -66.79 50.82 19.78
C GLU A 2 -66.10 49.46 19.71
N ASN A 3 -65.97 48.80 20.85
CA ASN A 3 -65.26 47.54 20.99
C ASN A 3 -66.11 46.38 20.43
N PHE A 4 -66.29 46.31 19.11
CA PHE A 4 -67.02 45.24 18.43
C PHE A 4 -66.40 43.85 18.63
N ARG A 5 -65.18 43.79 19.19
CA ARG A 5 -64.44 42.57 19.55
C ARG A 5 -65.15 41.70 20.59
N THR A 6 -66.14 42.22 21.31
CA THR A 6 -66.96 41.47 22.28
C THR A 6 -68.37 41.13 21.77
N LYS A 7 -68.75 41.56 20.56
CA LYS A 7 -70.07 41.26 19.97
C LYS A 7 -70.12 39.82 19.46
N ALA A 8 -71.28 39.18 19.56
CA ALA A 8 -71.50 37.88 18.92
C ALA A 8 -71.45 38.03 17.39
N ILE A 9 -70.85 37.06 16.68
CA ILE A 9 -70.64 37.12 15.21
C ILE A 9 -71.94 37.40 14.43
N ALA A 10 -73.08 36.90 14.94
CA ALA A 10 -74.41 37.09 14.38
C ALA A 10 -74.88 38.56 14.43
N GLU A 11 -74.36 39.37 15.34
CA GLU A 11 -74.72 40.77 15.57
C GLU A 11 -73.77 41.76 14.86
N MET A 12 -72.73 41.24 14.21
CA MET A 12 -71.75 42.05 13.49
C MET A 12 -72.25 42.44 12.09
N THR A 13 -71.91 43.64 11.66
CA THR A 13 -72.07 44.06 10.26
C THR A 13 -71.06 43.33 9.36
N LYS A 14 -71.33 43.31 8.05
CA LYS A 14 -70.41 42.72 7.07
C LYS A 14 -69.00 43.34 7.15
N ASN A 15 -68.91 44.66 7.28
CA ASN A 15 -67.64 45.38 7.35
C ASN A 15 -66.84 45.03 8.62
N GLU A 16 -67.49 44.85 9.77
CA GLU A 16 -66.83 44.42 11.02
C GLU A 16 -66.30 42.98 10.91
N ARG A 17 -67.04 42.08 10.25
CA ARG A 17 -66.57 40.70 9.97
C ARG A 17 -65.41 40.67 8.99
N ASP A 18 -65.47 41.47 7.92
CA ASP A 18 -64.39 41.57 6.93
C ASP A 18 -63.11 42.15 7.55
N TYR A 19 -63.24 43.12 8.46
CA TYR A 19 -62.12 43.67 9.23
C TYR A 19 -61.46 42.62 10.14
N LEU A 20 -62.22 41.86 10.93
CA LEU A 20 -61.68 40.78 11.77
C LEU A 20 -60.99 39.69 10.94
N ARG A 21 -61.57 39.34 9.78
CA ARG A 21 -60.98 38.34 8.87
C ARG A 21 -59.63 38.82 8.32
N ASN A 22 -59.52 40.10 7.99
CA ASN A 22 -58.26 40.69 7.54
C ASN A 22 -57.22 40.75 8.66
N GLU A 23 -57.59 41.15 9.88
CA GLU A 23 -56.68 41.08 11.04
C GLU A 23 -56.19 39.65 11.30
N LEU A 24 -57.08 38.65 11.25
CA LEU A 24 -56.72 37.25 11.43
C LEU A 24 -55.78 36.75 10.32
N ASN A 25 -56.06 37.08 9.07
CA ASN A 25 -55.20 36.73 7.94
C ASN A 25 -53.80 37.35 8.04
N GLU A 26 -53.68 38.58 8.54
CA GLU A 26 -52.37 39.23 8.74
C GLU A 26 -51.59 38.60 9.90
N VAL A 27 -52.27 38.15 10.97
CA VAL A 27 -51.65 37.39 12.05
C VAL A 27 -51.16 36.03 11.54
N ASP A 28 -52.00 35.29 10.80
CA ASP A 28 -51.63 33.99 10.23
C ASP A 28 -50.46 34.12 9.25
N LYS A 29 -50.47 35.17 8.42
CA LYS A 29 -49.37 35.47 7.50
C LYS A 29 -48.06 35.78 8.23
N LYS A 30 -48.13 36.48 9.37
CA LYS A 30 -46.96 36.76 10.19
C LYS A 30 -46.40 35.47 10.81
N ASP A 31 -47.26 34.63 11.38
CA ASP A 31 -46.86 33.33 11.95
C ASP A 31 -46.23 32.41 10.90
N ILE A 32 -46.84 32.32 9.71
CA ILE A 32 -46.28 31.57 8.58
C ILE A 32 -44.89 32.09 8.18
N ASN A 33 -44.70 33.41 8.11
CA ASN A 33 -43.41 33.98 7.76
C ASN A 33 -42.33 33.71 8.82
N GLU A 34 -42.69 33.78 10.11
CA GLU A 34 -41.78 33.43 11.21
C GLU A 34 -41.37 31.95 11.15
N GLN A 35 -42.31 31.05 10.88
CA GLN A 35 -42.03 29.63 10.68
C GLN A 35 -41.13 29.38 9.46
N LEU A 36 -41.35 30.09 8.35
CA LEU A 36 -40.52 29.98 7.14
C LEU A 36 -39.08 30.44 7.39
N GLU A 37 -38.87 31.52 8.14
CA GLU A 37 -37.51 31.96 8.52
C GLU A 37 -36.81 30.93 9.42
N LEU A 38 -37.51 30.35 10.39
CA LEU A 38 -36.95 29.27 11.22
C LEU A 38 -36.56 28.04 10.39
N ILE A 39 -37.38 27.66 9.40
CA ILE A 39 -37.07 26.56 8.48
C ILE A 39 -35.84 26.88 7.62
N LYS A 40 -35.72 28.12 7.11
CA LYS A 40 -34.54 28.54 6.34
C LYS A 40 -33.27 28.46 7.19
N GLU A 41 -33.28 29.03 8.39
CA GLU A 41 -32.12 28.96 9.29
C GLU A 41 -31.73 27.51 9.63
N GLN A 42 -32.72 26.65 9.86
CA GLN A 42 -32.47 25.23 10.12
C GLN A 42 -31.89 24.52 8.89
N SER A 43 -32.40 24.83 7.69
CA SER A 43 -31.91 24.28 6.42
C SER A 43 -30.46 24.68 6.15
N GLU A 44 -30.11 25.96 6.37
CA GLU A 44 -28.74 26.44 6.22
C GLU A 44 -27.79 25.76 7.21
N LYS A 45 -28.20 25.62 8.48
CA LYS A 45 -27.44 24.88 9.51
C LYS A 45 -27.26 23.41 9.14
N GLN A 46 -28.28 22.76 8.58
CA GLN A 46 -28.18 21.37 8.11
C GLN A 46 -27.23 21.24 6.92
N LYS A 47 -27.31 22.14 5.95
CA LYS A 47 -26.41 22.15 4.79
C LYS A 47 -24.95 22.30 5.22
N ALA A 48 -24.66 23.26 6.11
CA ALA A 48 -23.32 23.44 6.65
C ALA A 48 -22.81 22.19 7.40
N ARG A 49 -23.68 21.46 8.11
CA ARG A 49 -23.32 20.18 8.75
C ARG A 49 -23.02 19.08 7.75
N ILE A 50 -23.81 18.97 6.68
CA ILE A 50 -23.58 18.00 5.60
C ILE A 50 -22.22 18.26 4.95
N ASP A 51 -21.92 19.51 4.59
CA ASP A 51 -20.66 19.89 3.98
C ASP A 51 -19.44 19.53 4.86
N ILE A 52 -19.58 19.62 6.20
CA ILE A 52 -18.52 19.20 7.15
C ILE A 52 -18.37 17.67 7.13
N ILE A 53 -19.48 16.94 7.20
CA ILE A 53 -19.48 15.47 7.20
C ILE A 53 -18.87 14.92 5.91
N GLU A 54 -19.22 15.51 4.76
CA GLU A 54 -18.67 15.09 3.46
C GLU A 54 -17.14 15.27 3.42
N LYS A 55 -16.63 16.42 3.88
CA LYS A 55 -15.17 16.66 3.97
C LYS A 55 -14.46 15.70 4.93
N GLU A 56 -15.05 15.43 6.09
CA GLU A 56 -14.48 14.47 7.05
C GLU A 56 -14.50 13.03 6.50
N HIS A 57 -15.53 12.69 5.74
CA HIS A 57 -15.65 11.39 5.08
C HIS A 57 -14.57 11.21 4.01
N GLU A 58 -14.36 12.20 3.13
CA GLU A 58 -13.30 12.17 2.11
C GLU A 58 -11.91 12.01 2.74
N LYS A 59 -11.64 12.76 3.82
CA LYS A 59 -10.37 12.67 4.55
C LYS A 59 -10.16 11.27 5.13
N THR A 60 -11.17 10.73 5.81
CA THR A 60 -11.11 9.41 6.43
C THR A 60 -10.95 8.32 5.37
N GLN A 61 -11.65 8.43 4.24
CA GLN A 61 -11.50 7.50 3.13
C GLN A 61 -10.06 7.49 2.59
N THR A 62 -9.47 8.67 2.38
CA THR A 62 -8.07 8.81 1.94
C THR A 62 -7.09 8.19 2.94
N GLU A 63 -7.29 8.43 4.24
CA GLU A 63 -6.46 7.84 5.29
C GLU A 63 -6.56 6.30 5.31
N VAL A 64 -7.78 5.76 5.17
CA VAL A 64 -8.01 4.31 5.10
C VAL A 64 -7.35 3.69 3.88
N GLU A 65 -7.44 4.32 2.71
CA GLU A 65 -6.79 3.86 1.49
C GLU A 65 -5.26 3.84 1.62
N ASN A 66 -4.68 4.88 2.22
CA ASN A 66 -3.24 4.94 2.50
C ASN A 66 -2.81 3.85 3.49
N LEU A 67 -3.60 3.63 4.55
CA LEU A 67 -3.35 2.54 5.49
C LEU A 67 -3.41 1.17 4.82
N LYS A 68 -4.40 0.94 3.95
CA LYS A 68 -4.51 -0.31 3.17
C LYS A 68 -3.27 -0.53 2.31
N LYS A 69 -2.82 0.48 1.57
CA LYS A 69 -1.59 0.39 0.75
C LYS A 69 -0.36 0.02 1.59
N ASN A 70 -0.19 0.67 2.74
CA ASN A 70 0.97 0.44 3.61
C ASN A 70 0.90 -0.86 4.41
N THR A 71 -0.29 -1.41 4.65
CA THR A 71 -0.48 -2.66 5.42
C THR A 71 -0.58 -3.90 4.55
N ASN A 72 -0.86 -3.75 3.25
CA ASN A 72 -1.02 -4.85 2.31
C ASN A 72 0.29 -5.22 1.61
N VAL A 73 1.39 -5.25 2.36
CA VAL A 73 2.74 -5.61 1.87
C VAL A 73 3.30 -6.77 2.67
N ILE A 74 4.22 -7.54 2.11
CA ILE A 74 4.75 -8.75 2.75
C ILE A 74 5.41 -8.48 4.10
N CYS A 75 5.96 -7.26 4.30
CA CYS A 75 6.60 -6.87 5.55
C CYS A 75 5.61 -6.49 6.68
N SER A 76 4.33 -6.36 6.37
CA SER A 76 3.28 -6.08 7.35
C SER A 76 3.23 -7.17 8.44
N PRO A 77 2.96 -6.81 9.72
CA PRO A 77 2.84 -7.78 10.80
C PRO A 77 1.86 -8.93 10.51
N PHE A 78 0.76 -8.64 9.80
CA PHE A 78 -0.26 -9.61 9.37
C PHE A 78 0.29 -10.70 8.44
N HIS A 79 1.37 -10.41 7.72
CA HIS A 79 2.00 -11.32 6.76
C HIS A 79 3.33 -11.91 7.26
N SER A 80 3.66 -11.77 8.54
CA SER A 80 4.90 -12.26 9.16
C SER A 80 5.22 -13.73 8.86
N LYS A 81 4.22 -14.63 8.90
CA LYS A 81 4.39 -16.05 8.53
C LYS A 81 4.74 -16.22 7.04
N ARG A 82 4.10 -15.44 6.17
CA ARG A 82 4.34 -15.47 4.71
C ARG A 82 5.72 -14.91 4.38
N LYS A 83 6.12 -13.79 4.99
CA LYS A 83 7.49 -13.26 4.92
C LYS A 83 8.53 -14.31 5.31
N ARG A 84 8.30 -15.03 6.41
CA ARG A 84 9.21 -16.10 6.87
C ARG A 84 9.30 -17.23 5.84
N ASN A 85 8.17 -17.66 5.28
CA ASN A 85 8.15 -18.72 4.27
C ASN A 85 8.81 -18.28 2.96
N PHE A 86 8.57 -17.06 2.51
CA PHE A 86 9.23 -16.47 1.35
C PHE A 86 10.74 -16.37 1.52
N ASN A 87 11.20 -15.97 2.71
CA ASN A 87 12.62 -15.99 3.05
C ASN A 87 13.22 -17.39 3.02
N LYS A 88 12.51 -18.40 3.53
CA LYS A 88 12.96 -19.80 3.43
C LYS A 88 13.04 -20.25 1.99
N LEU A 89 12.07 -19.88 1.14
CA LEU A 89 12.05 -20.17 -0.29
C LEU A 89 13.29 -19.60 -0.98
N CYS A 90 13.53 -18.30 -0.84
CA CYS A 90 14.69 -17.63 -1.44
C CYS A 90 16.01 -18.25 -0.99
N LYS A 91 16.15 -18.52 0.32
CA LYS A 91 17.35 -19.16 0.86
C LYS A 91 17.54 -20.57 0.31
N SER A 92 16.48 -21.37 0.30
CA SER A 92 16.51 -22.73 -0.25
C SER A 92 16.90 -22.73 -1.72
N ARG A 93 16.40 -21.76 -2.50
CA ARG A 93 16.81 -21.62 -3.90
C ARG A 93 18.30 -21.32 -4.00
N VAL A 94 18.80 -20.32 -3.29
CA VAL A 94 20.24 -19.97 -3.33
C VAL A 94 21.10 -21.16 -2.90
N TRP A 95 20.70 -21.89 -1.87
CA TRP A 95 21.39 -23.12 -1.45
C TRP A 95 21.44 -24.19 -2.55
N SER A 96 20.35 -24.38 -3.29
CA SER A 96 20.29 -25.35 -4.38
C SER A 96 21.28 -25.03 -5.52
N LEU A 97 21.64 -23.77 -5.73
CA LEU A 97 22.65 -23.38 -6.73
C LEU A 97 24.05 -23.91 -6.40
N PHE A 98 24.32 -24.20 -5.13
CA PHE A 98 25.59 -24.74 -4.66
C PHE A 98 25.52 -26.27 -4.44
N ASN A 99 24.50 -26.95 -4.97
CA ASN A 99 24.22 -28.37 -4.66
C ASN A 99 24.10 -28.65 -3.15
N ASN A 100 23.79 -27.63 -2.34
CA ASN A 100 23.84 -27.67 -0.88
C ASN A 100 25.22 -28.02 -0.29
N ASP A 101 26.29 -27.79 -1.03
CA ASP A 101 27.68 -28.02 -0.61
C ASP A 101 28.32 -26.73 -0.08
N ILE A 102 28.53 -26.69 1.24
CA ILE A 102 29.13 -25.55 1.95
C ILE A 102 30.64 -25.44 1.74
N ASP A 103 31.29 -26.50 1.26
CA ASP A 103 32.74 -26.55 1.06
C ASP A 103 33.12 -26.27 -0.40
N SER A 104 32.13 -26.17 -1.29
CA SER A 104 32.34 -25.81 -2.69
C SER A 104 32.99 -24.44 -2.85
N CYS A 105 33.85 -24.29 -3.85
CA CYS A 105 34.52 -23.02 -4.11
C CYS A 105 33.50 -21.92 -4.48
N GLU A 106 32.43 -22.31 -5.17
CA GLU A 106 31.28 -21.48 -5.52
C GLU A 106 30.60 -20.93 -4.26
N TYR A 107 30.34 -21.77 -3.26
CA TYR A 107 29.71 -21.32 -2.02
C TYR A 107 30.60 -20.32 -1.27
N VAL A 108 31.88 -20.63 -1.09
CA VAL A 108 32.85 -19.77 -0.40
C VAL A 108 32.94 -18.38 -1.05
N LEU A 109 32.91 -18.33 -2.38
CA LEU A 109 33.00 -17.08 -3.13
C LEU A 109 31.67 -16.31 -3.15
N PHE A 110 30.58 -16.98 -3.50
CA PHE A 110 29.36 -16.31 -3.95
C PHE A 110 28.23 -16.27 -2.92
N SER A 111 28.21 -17.14 -1.91
CA SER A 111 27.08 -17.26 -0.96
C SER A 111 26.63 -15.89 -0.42
N SER A 112 27.56 -15.12 0.15
CA SER A 112 27.27 -13.79 0.73
C SER A 112 26.67 -12.79 -0.27
N PHE A 113 26.97 -12.94 -1.57
CA PHE A 113 26.45 -12.09 -2.64
C PHE A 113 25.08 -12.57 -3.10
N LEU A 114 24.92 -13.87 -3.37
CA LEU A 114 23.68 -14.42 -3.94
C LEU A 114 22.51 -14.38 -2.95
N PHE A 115 22.77 -14.61 -1.66
CA PHE A 115 21.74 -14.47 -0.62
C PHE A 115 21.16 -13.06 -0.55
N LYS A 116 21.91 -12.03 -0.94
CA LYS A 116 21.38 -10.65 -1.02
C LYS A 116 20.78 -10.36 -2.39
N LYS A 117 21.43 -10.84 -3.46
CA LYS A 117 21.06 -10.53 -4.85
C LYS A 117 19.67 -11.01 -5.21
N ILE A 118 19.27 -12.22 -4.80
CA ILE A 118 17.92 -12.75 -5.09
C ILE A 118 16.82 -11.77 -4.68
N TYR A 119 16.94 -11.14 -3.50
CA TYR A 119 15.97 -10.16 -3.02
C TYR A 119 16.00 -8.85 -3.80
N GLY A 120 17.18 -8.38 -4.20
CA GLY A 120 17.32 -7.21 -5.06
C GLY A 120 16.73 -7.43 -6.46
N ASP A 121 16.90 -8.64 -7.00
CA ASP A 121 16.33 -9.02 -8.31
C ASP A 121 14.82 -9.15 -8.26
N ILE A 122 14.27 -9.67 -7.15
CA ILE A 122 12.82 -9.66 -6.91
C ILE A 122 12.31 -8.22 -6.91
N ALA A 123 12.92 -7.31 -6.14
CA ALA A 123 12.50 -5.90 -6.11
C ALA A 123 12.54 -5.26 -7.50
N THR A 124 13.64 -5.47 -8.23
CA THR A 124 13.82 -4.96 -9.60
C THR A 124 12.77 -5.54 -10.57
N LYS A 125 12.46 -6.85 -10.46
CA LYS A 125 11.51 -7.54 -11.35
C LYS A 125 10.09 -6.99 -11.24
N PHE A 126 9.70 -6.53 -10.06
CA PHE A 126 8.36 -6.02 -9.76
C PHE A 126 8.31 -4.49 -9.61
N ASP A 127 9.38 -3.79 -9.99
CA ASP A 127 9.50 -2.32 -9.90
C ASP A 127 9.21 -1.79 -8.48
N LEU A 128 9.88 -2.39 -7.48
CA LEU A 128 9.74 -2.06 -6.06
C LEU A 128 11.03 -1.43 -5.53
N ASP A 129 10.89 -0.48 -4.60
CA ASP A 129 12.02 0.05 -3.82
C ASP A 129 12.71 -1.05 -3.01
N SER A 130 11.92 -1.95 -2.43
CA SER A 130 12.40 -3.12 -1.71
C SER A 130 11.49 -4.33 -1.92
N TRP A 131 12.05 -5.54 -1.82
CA TRP A 131 11.25 -6.77 -1.78
C TRP A 131 10.27 -6.80 -0.59
N HIS A 132 10.50 -5.97 0.44
CA HIS A 132 9.59 -5.77 1.55
C HIS A 132 8.22 -5.20 1.15
N ASP A 133 8.15 -4.54 0.00
CA ASP A 133 6.99 -3.86 -0.53
C ASP A 133 6.17 -4.74 -1.48
N LEU A 134 6.51 -6.04 -1.59
CA LEU A 134 5.71 -7.02 -2.34
C LEU A 134 4.26 -6.96 -1.88
N ASN A 135 3.38 -6.59 -2.82
CA ASN A 135 1.96 -6.45 -2.57
C ASN A 135 1.33 -7.82 -2.25
N MET A 136 0.55 -7.86 -1.18
CA MET A 136 -0.15 -9.03 -0.66
C MET A 136 -1.63 -9.06 -1.04
N GLU A 137 -2.10 -8.14 -1.87
CA GLU A 137 -3.45 -8.16 -2.41
C GLU A 137 -3.70 -9.46 -3.15
N ASN A 138 -4.80 -10.13 -2.80
CA ASN A 138 -5.21 -11.38 -3.42
C ASN A 138 -4.09 -12.44 -3.46
N TYR A 139 -3.20 -12.49 -2.45
CA TYR A 139 -1.99 -13.35 -2.44
C TYR A 139 -2.26 -14.85 -2.65
N GLU A 140 -3.52 -15.29 -2.57
CA GLU A 140 -3.96 -16.67 -2.81
C GLU A 140 -4.17 -16.96 -4.30
N GLN A 141 -4.37 -15.93 -5.12
CA GLN A 141 -4.52 -16.04 -6.56
C GLN A 141 -3.16 -16.26 -7.23
N GLU A 142 -3.14 -17.06 -8.29
CA GLU A 142 -1.94 -17.36 -9.08
C GLU A 142 -1.34 -16.11 -9.73
N ASN A 143 -2.20 -15.17 -10.13
CA ASN A 143 -1.82 -13.96 -10.83
C ASN A 143 -1.36 -12.85 -9.88
N SER A 144 -1.44 -13.06 -8.56
CA SER A 144 -1.00 -12.05 -7.59
C SER A 144 0.51 -11.82 -7.66
N MET A 145 0.94 -10.61 -7.30
CA MET A 145 2.37 -10.27 -7.22
C MET A 145 3.13 -11.25 -6.32
N TYR A 146 2.55 -11.61 -5.17
CA TYR A 146 3.14 -12.58 -4.26
C TYR A 146 3.30 -13.98 -4.89
N SER A 147 2.31 -14.47 -5.65
CA SER A 147 2.42 -15.76 -6.33
C SER A 147 3.49 -15.76 -7.41
N GLN A 148 3.52 -14.72 -8.25
CA GLN A 148 4.56 -14.53 -9.26
C GLN A 148 5.96 -14.37 -8.64
N ALA A 149 6.07 -13.69 -7.50
CA ALA A 149 7.35 -13.54 -6.79
C ALA A 149 7.88 -14.88 -6.25
N LYS A 150 7.00 -15.76 -5.76
CA LYS A 150 7.41 -17.13 -5.37
C LYS A 150 7.88 -17.92 -6.58
N GLU A 151 7.18 -17.82 -7.70
CA GLU A 151 7.56 -18.51 -8.94
C GLU A 151 8.92 -18.02 -9.44
N PHE A 152 9.12 -16.70 -9.49
CA PHE A 152 10.41 -16.12 -9.81
C PHE A 152 11.51 -16.62 -8.87
N ALA A 153 11.26 -16.62 -7.55
CA ALA A 153 12.22 -17.13 -6.57
C ALA A 153 12.52 -18.64 -6.72
N ASN A 154 11.59 -19.45 -7.21
CA ASN A 154 11.81 -20.89 -7.44
C ASN A 154 12.78 -21.15 -8.58
N TYR A 155 12.76 -20.32 -9.62
CA TYR A 155 13.58 -20.51 -10.81
C TYR A 155 14.74 -19.52 -10.91
N TRP A 156 14.89 -18.64 -9.93
CA TRP A 156 15.90 -17.59 -9.94
C TRP A 156 17.32 -18.16 -10.13
N THR A 157 18.08 -17.54 -11.03
CA THR A 157 19.50 -17.75 -11.24
C THR A 157 20.19 -16.40 -11.38
N PRO A 158 21.42 -16.23 -10.88
CA PRO A 158 22.16 -15.00 -11.08
C PRO A 158 22.55 -14.83 -12.55
N SER A 159 22.46 -13.60 -13.06
CA SER A 159 22.89 -13.31 -14.42
C SER A 159 24.40 -13.52 -14.60
N GLY A 160 24.82 -13.94 -15.79
CA GLY A 160 26.25 -14.11 -16.09
C GLY A 160 27.05 -12.82 -15.94
N TRP A 161 26.44 -11.67 -16.27
CA TRP A 161 27.05 -10.36 -16.04
C TRP A 161 27.35 -10.12 -14.55
N TYR A 162 26.41 -10.44 -13.66
CA TYR A 162 26.60 -10.25 -12.22
C TYR A 162 27.69 -11.16 -11.66
N ILE A 163 27.75 -12.42 -12.12
CA ILE A 163 28.81 -13.36 -11.72
C ILE A 163 30.18 -12.86 -12.16
N ARG A 164 30.32 -12.39 -13.42
CA ARG A 164 31.56 -11.79 -13.92
C ARG A 164 31.99 -10.59 -13.09
N HIS A 165 31.06 -9.66 -12.82
CA HIS A 165 31.33 -8.49 -11.96
C HIS A 165 31.82 -8.90 -10.55
N CYS A 166 31.22 -9.94 -9.95
CA CYS A 166 31.68 -10.47 -8.67
C CYS A 166 33.10 -11.04 -8.75
N ILE A 167 33.43 -11.77 -9.82
CA ILE A 167 34.76 -12.34 -10.04
C ILE A 167 35.80 -11.24 -10.23
N ASP A 168 35.52 -10.23 -11.06
CA ASP A 168 36.43 -9.11 -11.30
C ASP A 168 36.76 -8.40 -9.97
N SER A 169 35.74 -8.14 -9.15
CA SER A 169 35.93 -7.55 -7.81
C SER A 169 36.72 -8.45 -6.85
N LEU A 170 36.58 -9.78 -6.95
CA LEU A 170 37.33 -10.73 -6.13
C LEU A 170 38.80 -10.83 -6.56
N ILE A 171 39.07 -10.78 -7.86
CA ILE A 171 40.43 -10.73 -8.43
C ILE A 171 41.14 -9.46 -7.94
N GLU A 172 40.49 -8.30 -8.07
CA GLU A 172 41.04 -7.03 -7.59
C GLU A 172 41.38 -7.07 -6.10
N LYS A 173 40.48 -7.63 -5.27
CA LYS A 173 40.72 -7.78 -3.82
C LYS A 173 41.86 -8.75 -3.50
N ARG A 174 42.03 -9.81 -4.28
CA ARG A 174 43.16 -10.75 -4.14
C ARG A 174 44.47 -10.03 -4.45
N ASP A 175 44.51 -9.31 -5.58
CA ASP A 175 45.72 -8.66 -6.07
C ASP A 175 46.15 -7.50 -5.17
N ASN A 176 45.20 -6.86 -4.50
CA ASN A 176 45.43 -5.86 -3.45
C ASN A 176 45.74 -6.46 -2.05
N GLY A 177 45.76 -7.79 -1.91
CA GLY A 177 46.06 -8.46 -0.63
C GLY A 177 44.97 -8.35 0.45
N VAL A 178 43.74 -7.98 0.08
CA VAL A 178 42.60 -7.76 1.00
C VAL A 178 41.72 -9.02 1.13
N LEU A 179 41.82 -9.94 0.17
CA LEU A 179 41.04 -11.17 0.17
C LEU A 179 41.61 -12.20 1.16
N SER A 180 40.75 -12.84 1.95
CA SER A 180 41.18 -13.86 2.91
C SER A 180 41.83 -15.06 2.20
N SER A 181 42.75 -15.76 2.89
CA SER A 181 43.46 -16.93 2.34
C SER A 181 42.51 -18.02 1.83
N GLU A 182 41.42 -18.27 2.57
CA GLU A 182 40.36 -19.19 2.17
C GLU A 182 39.72 -18.80 0.84
N LYS A 183 39.34 -17.51 0.69
CA LYS A 183 38.75 -17.00 -0.55
C LYS A 183 39.75 -16.94 -1.69
N CYS A 184 41.03 -16.66 -1.43
CA CYS A 184 42.09 -16.75 -2.44
C CYS A 184 42.24 -18.17 -3.00
N ARG A 185 42.22 -19.18 -2.12
CA ARG A 185 42.26 -20.60 -2.51
C ARG A 185 41.02 -20.97 -3.34
N ALA A 186 39.83 -20.60 -2.86
CA ALA A 186 38.58 -20.86 -3.56
C ALA A 186 38.54 -20.18 -4.94
N LEU A 187 38.98 -18.92 -5.04
CA LEU A 187 39.06 -18.19 -6.31
C LEU A 187 40.02 -18.85 -7.29
N THR A 188 41.17 -19.31 -6.82
CA THR A 188 42.15 -20.02 -7.67
C THR A 188 41.56 -21.33 -8.21
N GLN A 189 40.87 -22.10 -7.37
CA GLN A 189 40.18 -23.33 -7.79
C GLN A 189 39.07 -23.03 -8.79
N TYR A 190 38.24 -22.01 -8.52
CA TYR A 190 37.16 -21.58 -9.38
C TYR A 190 37.63 -21.15 -10.76
N LEU A 191 38.66 -20.29 -10.85
CA LEU A 191 39.19 -19.83 -12.14
C LEU A 191 39.76 -20.99 -12.96
N LYS A 192 40.39 -21.98 -12.29
CA LYS A 192 40.88 -23.19 -12.96
C LYS A 192 39.74 -24.06 -13.52
N SER A 193 38.62 -24.20 -12.79
CA SER A 193 37.49 -25.04 -13.21
C SER A 193 36.56 -24.37 -14.24
N THR A 194 36.58 -23.04 -14.34
CA THR A 194 35.60 -22.26 -15.15
C THR A 194 36.20 -21.56 -16.37
N ASN A 195 37.39 -21.99 -16.82
CA ASN A 195 38.15 -21.32 -17.87
C ASN A 195 38.34 -19.81 -17.57
N ASN A 196 38.96 -19.50 -16.44
CA ASN A 196 39.18 -18.14 -15.93
C ASN A 196 37.88 -17.34 -15.69
N GLY A 197 36.80 -18.00 -15.28
CA GLY A 197 35.53 -17.35 -14.96
C GLY A 197 34.67 -17.00 -16.18
N GLU A 198 34.99 -17.55 -17.36
CA GLU A 198 34.17 -17.38 -18.56
C GLU A 198 32.87 -18.20 -18.51
N ILE A 199 32.89 -19.33 -17.80
CA ILE A 199 31.73 -20.21 -17.63
C ILE A 199 30.99 -19.83 -16.34
N ASN A 200 29.70 -19.54 -16.46
CA ASN A 200 28.82 -19.33 -15.30
C ASN A 200 28.30 -20.69 -14.80
N PRO A 201 28.70 -21.17 -13.61
CA PRO A 201 28.29 -22.49 -13.11
C PRO A 201 26.81 -22.54 -12.68
N PHE A 202 26.14 -21.39 -12.61
CA PHE A 202 24.73 -21.29 -12.20
C PHE A 202 23.77 -21.15 -13.39
N ALA A 203 24.31 -20.98 -14.60
CA ALA A 203 23.52 -21.00 -15.82
C ALA A 203 23.35 -22.45 -16.25
N ALA A 204 22.12 -22.96 -16.15
CA ALA A 204 21.73 -24.23 -16.77
C ALA A 204 21.62 -24.06 -18.29
#